data_AF-A0A3P8QPV5-F1
#
_entry.id   AF-A0A3P8QPV5-F1
#
_cell.length_a   1.000
_cell.length_b   1.000
_cell.length_c   1.000
_cell.angle_alpha   90.00
_cell.angle_beta   90.00
_cell.angle_gamma   90.00
#
_symmetry.space_group_name_H-M   'P 1'
#
loop_
_entity.id
_entity.type
_entity.pdbx_description
1 polymer ?
#
loop_
_entity_poly.entity_id
_entity_poly.type
_entity_poly.pdbx_seq_one_letter_code
_entity_poly.pdbx_strand_id
1 'polypeptide(L)'
;MDLKSELLKSIWYAFTSLDVEKCGKVSKSQLKVLSHNLYTVLNIPHDPVALEQHFQDDDDGPVSNHGYMPYLSKYILDKVKKGMFDKEKFDDLCWTMTMKKNFRRVPQGTLLSERDCFKLFCLFNLLSEDRYPLVMIPEEVEYLLKKISTAMSEEWDGKPMEDLLSQDATVWEEGMSVWTFLEDMSAGRLLSVTSAEAFSLALDEVFLEIYHSVLKRGYMWKKGHVRRNWTERWFVLKPSSMAYYVSEDLKDKRGEIQLDQNCVIESIPDREGKRCLFCVKTHSKTYEMSAPDQKQKVEWTQAIQTALRLQSEGKSSLHHELKLKRRIQRENSQRERSRSARSSCSSRGSQSDDSTIHETEKTEKEKDKQDLEIENIIKHARELETRRREAEERERRKQREVQMELERQLKEAEMIKDSMQAEMQVKEKEAEQQKKRIRELELTQQQLEVALNMEIQARLEEERARLELERLLRAEDEKRKHFQLLQEQQRTMQNLSPIQELSDGSPDEDTPSALNSASQELQDLQASRQRSHQRLEEVQERLRNASQHVRHWNIQLNRLMTPITPAGCFTPWRTGLWPPHTP
;
A
#
# COMPACT_ATOMS: atom_id res chain seq x y z
N MET A 1 9.76 24.47 12.89
CA MET A 1 9.28 24.27 14.27
C MET A 1 10.48 23.90 15.10
N ASP A 2 10.68 24.57 16.23
CA ASP A 2 11.82 24.30 17.11
C ASP A 2 11.53 23.04 17.91
N LEU A 3 12.45 22.08 17.93
CA LEU A 3 12.32 20.82 18.68
C LEU A 3 11.98 21.11 20.15
N LYS A 4 12.49 22.21 20.69
CA LYS A 4 12.21 22.69 22.04
C LYS A 4 10.74 23.00 22.27
N SER A 5 10.10 23.70 21.33
CA SER A 5 8.69 24.07 21.43
C SER A 5 7.77 22.84 21.43
N GLU A 6 8.13 21.76 20.73
CA GLU A 6 7.34 20.52 20.73
C GLU A 6 7.45 19.78 22.05
N LEU A 7 8.67 19.62 22.58
CA LEU A 7 8.89 18.95 23.87
C LEU A 7 8.24 19.71 25.02
N LEU A 8 8.24 21.04 24.93
CA LEU A 8 7.62 21.91 25.94
C LEU A 8 6.12 21.64 26.08
N LYS A 9 5.42 21.28 25.00
CA LYS A 9 3.99 20.98 25.03
C LYS A 9 3.64 19.83 25.95
N SER A 10 4.33 18.71 25.80
CA SER A 10 4.13 17.52 26.64
C SER A 10 4.56 17.78 28.10
N ILE A 11 5.62 18.58 28.30
CA ILE A 11 6.10 18.95 29.64
C ILE A 11 5.10 19.86 30.35
N TRP A 12 4.41 20.77 29.65
CA TRP A 12 3.38 21.61 30.27
C TRP A 12 2.30 20.79 30.95
N TYR A 13 1.83 19.71 30.32
CA TYR A 13 0.88 18.81 30.95
C TYR A 13 1.47 18.13 32.19
N ALA A 14 2.69 17.61 32.10
CA ALA A 14 3.36 16.97 33.24
C ALA A 14 3.50 17.93 34.42
N PHE A 15 3.86 19.19 34.16
CA PHE A 15 3.95 20.23 35.19
C PHE A 15 2.60 20.57 35.80
N THR A 16 1.57 20.83 34.98
CA THR A 16 0.23 21.22 35.46
C THR A 16 -0.46 20.10 36.24
N SER A 17 -0.09 18.84 35.96
CA SER A 17 -0.54 17.69 36.75
C SER A 17 0.16 17.60 38.10
N LEU A 18 1.33 18.21 38.28
CA LEU A 18 2.01 18.33 39.59
C LEU A 18 1.49 19.53 40.40
N ASP A 19 0.95 20.55 39.73
CA ASP A 19 0.30 21.73 40.34
C ASP A 19 -1.12 21.39 40.84
N VAL A 20 -1.18 20.64 41.95
CA VAL A 20 -2.45 20.11 42.52
C VAL A 20 -3.41 21.23 42.93
N GLU A 21 -2.90 22.40 43.31
CA GLU A 21 -3.71 23.53 43.78
C GLU A 21 -4.11 24.50 42.65
N LYS A 22 -3.67 24.25 41.40
CA LYS A 22 -3.81 25.18 40.25
C LYS A 22 -3.32 26.59 40.56
N CYS A 23 -2.36 26.71 41.48
CA CYS A 23 -1.82 27.98 41.93
C CYS A 23 -0.59 28.41 41.10
N GLY A 24 -0.20 27.59 40.11
CA GLY A 24 0.97 27.79 39.28
C GLY A 24 2.28 27.43 39.97
N LYS A 25 2.22 26.70 41.11
CA LYS A 25 3.39 26.38 41.95
C LYS A 25 3.48 24.88 42.25
N VAL A 26 4.68 24.33 42.14
CA VAL A 26 4.96 22.90 42.35
C VAL A 26 6.10 22.74 43.36
N SER A 27 6.05 21.71 44.20
CA SER A 27 7.10 21.49 45.21
C SER A 27 8.46 21.18 44.54
N LYS A 28 9.55 21.69 45.15
CA LYS A 28 10.93 21.50 44.67
C LYS A 28 11.30 20.01 44.55
N SER A 29 10.80 19.15 45.44
CA SER A 29 11.00 17.70 45.39
C SER A 29 10.34 17.03 44.18
N GLN A 30 9.12 17.43 43.81
CA GLN A 30 8.44 16.94 42.61
C GLN A 30 9.13 17.40 41.33
N LEU A 31 9.64 18.63 41.30
CA LEU A 31 10.41 19.15 40.16
C LEU A 31 11.77 18.48 40.02
N LYS A 32 12.43 18.10 41.13
CA LYS A 32 13.64 17.27 41.13
C LYS A 32 13.38 15.92 40.46
N VAL A 33 12.30 15.23 40.84
CA VAL A 33 11.91 13.95 40.25
C VAL A 33 11.58 14.08 38.77
N LEU A 34 10.78 15.09 38.39
CA LEU A 34 10.45 15.36 36.99
C LEU A 34 11.73 15.64 36.18
N SER A 35 12.60 16.52 36.66
CA SER A 35 13.86 16.86 35.99
C SER A 35 14.75 15.63 35.79
N HIS A 36 14.92 14.80 36.83
CA HIS A 36 15.71 13.56 36.75
C HIS A 36 15.14 12.60 35.70
N ASN A 37 13.83 12.41 35.66
CA ASN A 37 13.18 11.56 34.67
C ASN A 37 13.34 12.13 33.25
N LEU A 38 13.26 13.45 33.08
CA LEU A 38 13.52 14.10 31.79
C LEU A 38 14.98 13.92 31.34
N TYR A 39 15.97 14.09 32.22
CA TYR A 39 17.38 13.82 31.91
C TYR A 39 17.59 12.37 31.45
N THR A 40 16.97 11.42 32.16
CA THR A 40 17.06 9.99 31.86
C THR A 40 16.45 9.67 30.50
N VAL A 41 15.23 10.13 30.22
CA VAL A 41 14.54 9.81 28.96
C VAL A 41 15.14 10.54 27.77
N LEU A 42 15.68 11.75 27.97
CA LEU A 42 16.35 12.53 26.92
C LEU A 42 17.81 12.10 26.70
N ASN A 43 18.33 11.10 27.45
CA ASN A 43 19.72 10.66 27.43
C ASN A 43 20.74 11.80 27.61
N ILE A 44 20.42 12.75 28.48
CA ILE A 44 21.31 13.88 28.80
C ILE A 44 22.08 13.53 30.08
N PRO A 45 23.40 13.75 30.14
CA PRO A 45 24.18 13.55 31.37
C PRO A 45 23.58 14.36 32.52
N HIS A 46 23.18 13.66 33.58
CA HIS A 46 22.56 14.27 34.75
C HIS A 46 23.63 15.00 35.56
N ASP A 47 23.48 16.32 35.72
CA ASP A 47 24.23 17.09 36.70
C ASP A 47 23.33 17.35 37.92
N PRO A 48 23.47 16.58 39.01
CA PRO A 48 22.63 16.73 40.20
C PRO A 48 22.80 18.11 40.87
N VAL A 49 23.92 18.79 40.64
CA VAL A 49 24.27 20.05 41.30
C VAL A 49 23.62 21.25 40.58
N ALA A 50 23.36 21.15 39.28
CA ALA A 50 22.84 22.26 38.47
C ALA A 50 21.44 22.73 38.89
N LEU A 51 20.56 21.80 39.30
CA LEU A 51 19.22 22.14 39.80
C LEU A 51 19.28 22.75 41.22
N GLU A 52 20.22 22.30 42.04
CA GLU A 52 20.41 22.80 43.41
C GLU A 52 21.03 24.19 43.41
N GLN A 53 22.02 24.46 42.55
CA GLN A 53 22.60 25.78 42.35
C GLN A 53 21.60 26.78 41.77
N HIS A 54 20.69 26.35 40.88
CA HIS A 54 19.71 27.25 40.26
C HIS A 54 18.60 27.69 41.23
N PHE A 55 18.30 26.88 42.25
CA PHE A 55 17.33 27.18 43.30
C PHE A 55 18.00 27.35 44.68
N GLN A 56 19.27 27.77 44.71
CA GLN A 56 20.07 27.84 45.95
C GLN A 56 19.62 28.98 46.88
N ASP A 57 18.96 30.00 46.33
CA ASP A 57 18.46 31.17 47.08
C ASP A 57 16.94 31.06 47.42
N ASP A 58 16.23 30.05 46.91
CA ASP A 58 14.79 29.80 47.11
C ASP A 58 14.60 28.52 47.96
N ASP A 59 14.89 28.62 49.26
CA ASP A 59 14.83 27.46 50.18
C ASP A 59 13.48 27.23 50.87
N ASP A 60 12.54 28.18 50.82
CA ASP A 60 11.23 28.06 51.47
C ASP A 60 10.06 28.38 50.52
N GLY A 61 9.69 27.41 49.66
CA GLY A 61 8.37 27.46 49.01
C GLY A 61 8.19 26.65 47.72
N PRO A 62 6.93 26.43 47.30
CA PRO A 62 6.62 25.82 46.01
C PRO A 62 7.05 26.75 44.86
N VAL A 63 7.75 26.19 43.88
CA VAL A 63 8.39 26.89 42.77
C VAL A 63 7.36 27.22 41.70
N SER A 64 7.31 28.50 41.28
CA SER A 64 6.37 28.95 40.26
C SER A 64 6.78 28.53 38.84
N ASN A 65 5.81 28.47 37.93
CA ASN A 65 6.03 28.31 36.48
C ASN A 65 7.11 29.26 35.93
N HIS A 66 7.21 30.49 36.44
CA HIS A 66 8.18 31.48 35.98
C HIS A 66 9.63 31.14 36.37
N GLY A 67 9.85 30.36 37.44
CA GLY A 67 11.19 29.94 37.88
C GLY A 67 11.68 28.65 37.22
N TYR A 68 10.78 27.68 37.00
CA TYR A 68 11.16 26.37 36.44
C TYR A 68 11.35 26.38 34.92
N MET A 69 10.60 27.20 34.18
CA MET A 69 10.68 27.24 32.71
C MET A 69 12.05 27.73 32.19
N PRO A 70 12.69 28.78 32.76
CA PRO A 70 14.05 29.18 32.39
C PRO A 70 15.09 28.09 32.66
N TYR A 71 14.98 27.37 33.79
CA TYR A 71 15.82 26.22 34.10
C TYR A 71 15.67 25.12 33.05
N LEU A 72 14.42 24.72 32.77
CA LEU A 72 14.10 23.69 31.80
C LEU A 72 14.65 24.04 30.41
N SER A 73 14.48 25.29 29.98
CA SER A 73 14.97 25.78 28.69
C SER A 73 16.51 25.68 28.62
N LYS A 74 17.22 26.24 29.60
CA LYS A 74 18.68 26.38 29.58
C LYS A 74 19.44 25.07 29.85
N TYR A 75 18.95 24.22 30.75
CA TYR A 75 19.72 23.06 31.23
C TYR A 75 19.27 21.74 30.61
N ILE A 76 18.01 21.65 30.19
CA ILE A 76 17.45 20.44 29.59
C ILE A 76 17.26 20.66 28.09
N LEU A 77 16.35 21.54 27.68
CA LEU A 77 15.95 21.70 26.26
C LEU A 77 17.09 22.18 25.34
N ASP A 78 17.98 23.04 25.80
CA ASP A 78 19.16 23.49 25.04
C ASP A 78 20.18 22.37 24.77
N LYS A 79 20.22 21.35 25.63
CA LYS A 79 21.14 20.20 25.50
C LYS A 79 20.55 19.07 24.65
N VAL A 80 19.26 19.13 24.31
CA VAL A 80 18.59 18.12 23.50
C VAL A 80 19.10 18.17 22.06
N LYS A 81 19.57 17.04 21.54
CA LYS A 81 19.91 16.86 20.12
C LYS A 81 18.98 15.84 19.46
N LYS A 82 18.54 16.15 18.23
CA LYS A 82 17.65 15.29 17.44
C LYS A 82 18.32 13.94 17.18
N GLY A 83 17.65 12.84 17.53
CA GLY A 83 18.12 11.46 17.32
C GLY A 83 18.88 10.83 18.50
N MET A 84 19.09 11.55 19.60
CA MET A 84 19.74 11.00 20.82
C MET A 84 18.75 10.35 21.80
N PHE A 85 17.46 10.59 21.62
CA PHE A 85 16.39 10.11 22.50
C PHE A 85 15.21 9.62 21.68
N ASP A 86 14.37 8.82 22.33
CA ASP A 86 13.14 8.29 21.76
C ASP A 86 11.97 9.19 22.16
N LYS A 87 11.36 9.88 21.17
CA LYS A 87 10.28 10.84 21.40
C LYS A 87 9.02 10.18 21.96
N GLU A 88 8.72 8.94 21.54
CA GLU A 88 7.53 8.23 21.99
C GLU A 88 7.63 7.90 23.49
N LYS A 89 8.80 7.44 23.95
CA LYS A 89 9.06 7.19 25.39
C LYS A 89 8.99 8.45 26.24
N PHE A 90 9.42 9.58 25.67
CA PHE A 90 9.30 10.88 26.31
C PHE A 90 7.84 11.31 26.48
N ASP A 91 7.06 11.22 25.41
CA ASP A 91 5.65 11.57 25.46
C ASP A 91 4.86 10.59 26.36
N ASP A 92 5.24 9.30 26.40
CA ASP A 92 4.66 8.29 27.28
C ASP A 92 4.91 8.57 28.77
N LEU A 93 6.10 9.06 29.13
CA LEU A 93 6.39 9.55 30.49
C LEU A 93 5.44 10.70 30.86
N CYS A 94 5.30 11.69 29.99
CA CYS A 94 4.41 12.84 30.22
C CYS A 94 2.94 12.40 30.30
N TRP A 95 2.52 11.48 29.44
CA TRP A 95 1.18 10.89 29.44
C TRP A 95 0.87 10.15 30.74
N THR A 96 1.75 9.25 31.17
CA THR A 96 1.56 8.43 32.37
C THR A 96 1.43 9.29 33.65
N MET A 97 2.13 10.42 33.70
CA MET A 97 2.06 11.38 34.81
C MET A 97 0.76 12.20 34.83
N THR A 98 0.16 12.43 33.66
CA THR A 98 -0.98 13.36 33.48
C THR A 98 -2.33 12.66 33.44
N MET A 99 -2.40 11.52 32.77
CA MET A 99 -3.62 10.74 32.55
C MET A 99 -4.28 10.34 33.86
N LYS A 100 -3.51 9.83 34.84
CA LYS A 100 -4.04 9.34 36.13
C LYS A 100 -4.81 10.38 36.95
N LYS A 101 -4.56 11.67 36.72
CA LYS A 101 -5.18 12.78 37.47
C LYS A 101 -6.33 13.45 36.72
N ASN A 102 -6.21 13.55 35.40
CA ASN A 102 -7.12 14.37 34.59
C ASN A 102 -8.14 13.55 33.79
N PHE A 103 -7.87 12.26 33.54
CA PHE A 103 -8.77 11.39 32.80
C PHE A 103 -9.45 10.41 33.78
N ARG A 104 -10.72 10.68 34.13
CA ARG A 104 -11.50 9.75 34.97
C ARG A 104 -11.62 8.44 34.21
N ARG A 105 -11.18 7.35 34.85
CA ARG A 105 -11.25 5.95 34.39
C ARG A 105 -12.30 5.75 33.30
N VAL A 106 -11.81 5.36 32.13
CA VAL A 106 -12.56 4.77 31.03
C VAL A 106 -13.71 3.90 31.59
N PRO A 107 -14.99 4.31 31.45
CA PRO A 107 -16.11 3.48 31.87
C PRO A 107 -16.04 2.12 31.16
N GLN A 108 -16.35 1.03 31.87
CA GLN A 108 -16.41 -0.30 31.27
C GLN A 108 -17.40 -0.27 30.08
N GLY A 109 -16.87 -0.29 28.85
CA GLY A 109 -17.67 -0.24 27.61
C GLY A 109 -17.24 0.80 26.56
N THR A 110 -16.17 1.56 26.74
CA THR A 110 -15.67 2.49 25.70
C THR A 110 -15.01 1.77 24.53
N LEU A 111 -15.07 2.41 23.35
CA LEU A 111 -14.50 1.93 22.10
C LEU A 111 -12.96 2.04 22.03
N LEU A 112 -12.32 2.83 22.90
CA LEU A 112 -10.89 3.17 22.81
C LEU A 112 -10.03 2.45 23.85
N SER A 113 -8.88 1.92 23.43
CA SER A 113 -7.87 1.39 24.35
C SER A 113 -7.02 2.51 24.98
N GLU A 114 -6.36 2.24 26.10
CA GLU A 114 -5.41 3.19 26.72
C GLU A 114 -4.31 3.62 25.75
N ARG A 115 -3.89 2.71 24.87
CA ARG A 115 -2.89 2.97 23.85
C ARG A 115 -3.41 3.89 22.74
N ASP A 116 -4.69 3.80 22.40
CA ASP A 116 -5.32 4.69 21.43
C ASP A 116 -5.44 6.11 22.00
N CYS A 117 -5.80 6.25 23.28
CA CYS A 117 -5.82 7.54 23.97
C CYS A 117 -4.43 8.20 24.00
N PHE A 118 -3.37 7.42 24.24
CA PHE A 118 -1.98 7.91 24.17
C PHE A 118 -1.61 8.43 22.76
N LYS A 119 -1.96 7.68 21.70
CA LYS A 119 -1.72 8.12 20.32
C LYS A 119 -2.48 9.40 19.99
N LEU A 120 -3.76 9.48 20.40
CA LEU A 120 -4.58 10.69 20.24
C LEU A 120 -4.00 11.88 21.02
N PHE A 121 -3.48 11.68 22.22
CA PHE A 121 -2.76 12.71 22.98
C PHE A 121 -1.53 13.23 22.24
N CYS A 122 -0.72 12.33 21.67
CA CYS A 122 0.46 12.71 20.89
C CYS A 122 0.09 13.48 19.61
N LEU A 123 -0.96 13.04 18.90
CA LEU A 123 -1.50 13.73 17.73
C LEU A 123 -2.07 15.10 18.11
N PHE A 124 -2.74 15.19 19.27
CA PHE A 124 -3.23 16.45 19.81
C PHE A 124 -2.10 17.43 20.06
N ASN A 125 -1.02 17.01 20.72
CA ASN A 125 0.12 17.88 20.99
C ASN A 125 0.79 18.38 19.70
N LEU A 126 0.80 17.55 18.66
CA LEU A 126 1.36 17.93 17.37
C LEU A 126 0.50 18.97 16.66
N LEU A 127 -0.83 18.83 16.72
CA LEU A 127 -1.78 19.67 16.00
C LEU A 127 -2.21 20.92 16.79
N SER A 128 -2.09 20.92 18.12
CA SER A 128 -2.43 22.06 18.99
C SER A 128 -1.62 23.33 18.72
N GLU A 129 -2.18 24.48 19.06
CA GLU A 129 -1.47 25.77 18.98
C GLU A 129 -0.24 25.80 19.91
N ASP A 130 0.71 26.71 19.66
CA ASP A 130 1.99 26.74 20.39
C ASP A 130 1.93 27.56 21.70
N ARG A 131 0.75 28.04 22.08
CA ARG A 131 0.52 28.82 23.31
C ARG A 131 -0.18 27.95 24.34
N TYR A 132 0.25 28.07 25.60
CA TYR A 132 -0.43 27.46 26.74
C TYR A 132 -1.59 28.37 27.21
N PRO A 133 -2.76 27.82 27.59
CA PRO A 133 -3.15 26.41 27.55
C PRO A 133 -3.25 25.87 26.13
N LEU A 134 -2.80 24.62 25.94
CA LEU A 134 -2.78 23.98 24.64
C LEU A 134 -4.20 23.63 24.18
N VAL A 135 -4.58 24.20 23.05
CA VAL A 135 -5.89 24.03 22.43
C VAL A 135 -5.73 23.56 20.97
N MET A 136 -6.62 22.68 20.53
CA MET A 136 -6.79 22.32 19.14
C MET A 136 -8.00 23.07 18.58
N ILE A 137 -7.78 23.82 17.50
CA ILE A 137 -8.84 24.57 16.84
C ILE A 137 -9.74 23.62 16.02
N PRO A 138 -11.02 24.00 15.77
CA PRO A 138 -11.97 23.16 15.06
C PRO A 138 -11.43 22.64 13.71
N GLU A 139 -10.71 23.46 12.95
CA GLU A 139 -10.19 23.08 11.63
C GLU A 139 -9.08 22.01 11.71
N GLU A 140 -8.31 21.99 12.80
CA GLU A 140 -7.30 20.95 13.03
C GLU A 140 -7.92 19.67 13.60
N VAL A 141 -9.01 19.79 14.38
CA VAL A 141 -9.84 18.64 14.78
C VAL A 141 -10.44 17.99 13.53
N GLU A 142 -11.12 18.77 12.69
CA GLU A 142 -11.71 18.30 11.44
C GLU A 142 -10.68 17.62 10.54
N TYR A 143 -9.48 18.21 10.43
CA TYR A 143 -8.37 17.62 9.68
C TYR A 143 -7.99 16.23 10.20
N LEU A 144 -7.85 16.09 11.52
CA LEU A 144 -7.52 14.82 12.15
C LEU A 144 -8.64 13.79 11.96
N LEU A 145 -9.90 14.18 12.17
CA LEU A 145 -11.05 13.28 12.01
C LEU A 145 -11.20 12.82 10.55
N LYS A 146 -11.12 13.73 9.57
CA LYS A 146 -11.08 13.39 8.14
C LYS A 146 -9.98 12.39 7.81
N LYS A 147 -8.80 12.55 8.41
CA LYS A 147 -7.67 11.63 8.22
C LYS A 147 -7.95 10.24 8.78
N ILE A 148 -8.52 10.16 9.98
CA ILE A 148 -8.91 8.89 10.60
C ILE A 148 -10.03 8.21 9.79
N SER A 149 -11.08 8.93 9.37
CA SER A 149 -12.15 8.40 8.52
C SER A 149 -11.64 7.88 7.18
N THR A 150 -10.75 8.63 6.52
CA THR A 150 -10.14 8.19 5.25
C THR A 150 -9.33 6.92 5.43
N ALA A 151 -8.60 6.77 6.55
CA ALA A 151 -7.87 5.54 6.87
C ALA A 151 -8.80 4.35 7.17
N MET A 152 -10.01 4.60 7.70
CA MET A 152 -11.06 3.59 7.83
C MET A 152 -11.79 3.29 6.51
N SER A 153 -11.44 3.97 5.41
CA SER A 153 -12.16 3.92 4.12
C SER A 153 -13.62 4.40 4.20
N GLU A 154 -13.91 5.32 5.12
CA GLU A 154 -15.21 5.96 5.30
C GLU A 154 -15.17 7.42 4.84
N GLU A 155 -16.28 7.91 4.27
CA GLU A 155 -16.44 9.32 3.94
C GLU A 155 -16.77 10.12 5.20
N TRP A 156 -16.01 11.18 5.46
CA TRP A 156 -16.30 12.10 6.55
C TRP A 156 -17.41 13.06 6.12
N ASP A 157 -18.57 12.95 6.76
CA ASP A 157 -19.77 13.71 6.43
C ASP A 157 -19.89 15.05 7.19
N GLY A 158 -19.00 15.31 8.16
CA GLY A 158 -18.93 16.57 8.92
C GLY A 158 -20.04 16.77 9.96
N LYS A 159 -21.15 16.03 9.85
CA LYS A 159 -22.34 16.17 10.71
C LYS A 159 -22.05 15.96 12.19
N PRO A 160 -21.26 14.95 12.63
CA PRO A 160 -20.96 14.79 14.05
C PRO A 160 -20.29 16.02 14.66
N MET A 161 -19.43 16.67 13.89
CA MET A 161 -18.76 17.90 14.32
C MET A 161 -19.68 19.12 14.25
N GLU A 162 -20.51 19.25 13.21
CA GLU A 162 -21.50 20.34 13.09
C GLU A 162 -22.57 20.29 14.19
N ASP A 163 -23.02 19.10 14.56
CA ASP A 163 -23.98 18.87 15.65
C ASP A 163 -23.38 19.22 17.02
N LEU A 164 -22.08 18.95 17.22
CA LEU A 164 -21.32 19.37 18.41
C LEU A 164 -21.05 20.88 18.44
N LEU A 165 -20.70 21.47 17.29
CA LEU A 165 -20.49 22.92 17.14
C LEU A 165 -21.76 23.70 17.46
N SER A 166 -22.92 23.15 17.13
CA SER A 166 -24.23 23.75 17.39
C SER A 166 -24.65 23.69 18.86
N GLN A 167 -24.10 22.76 19.64
CA GLN A 167 -24.44 22.56 21.06
C GLN A 167 -23.57 23.41 22.00
N ASP A 168 -22.27 23.57 21.71
CA ASP A 168 -21.31 24.26 22.59
C ASP A 168 -20.53 25.38 21.86
N ALA A 169 -21.23 26.34 21.26
CA ALA A 169 -20.63 27.41 20.45
C ALA A 169 -19.48 28.18 21.15
N THR A 170 -19.51 28.30 22.49
CA THR A 170 -18.49 29.01 23.28
C THR A 170 -17.18 28.24 23.45
N VAL A 171 -17.21 26.91 23.47
CA VAL A 171 -16.01 26.06 23.63
C VAL A 171 -15.17 26.07 22.35
N TRP A 172 -15.82 26.21 21.19
CA TRP A 172 -15.16 26.15 19.89
C TRP A 172 -14.62 27.49 19.37
N GLU A 173 -15.05 28.63 19.95
CA GLU A 173 -14.44 29.94 19.66
C GLU A 173 -13.01 30.07 20.24
N GLU A 174 -12.73 29.43 21.38
CA GLU A 174 -11.41 29.46 22.04
C GLU A 174 -10.55 28.21 21.78
N GLY A 175 -11.16 27.12 21.29
CA GLY A 175 -10.50 25.87 20.91
C GLY A 175 -10.62 24.76 21.96
N MET A 176 -10.52 23.51 21.50
CA MET A 176 -10.77 22.32 22.32
C MET A 176 -9.53 21.89 23.12
N SER A 177 -9.71 21.62 24.41
CA SER A 177 -8.65 21.06 25.27
C SER A 177 -8.42 19.57 24.99
N VAL A 178 -7.24 19.05 25.34
CA VAL A 178 -6.91 17.62 25.14
C VAL A 178 -7.85 16.69 25.87
N TRP A 179 -8.34 17.08 27.06
CA TRP A 179 -9.21 16.24 27.88
C TRP A 179 -10.62 16.18 27.31
N THR A 180 -11.17 17.34 26.92
CA THR A 180 -12.46 17.43 26.23
C THR A 180 -12.42 16.61 24.93
N PHE A 181 -11.35 16.77 24.14
CA PHE A 181 -11.15 16.00 22.92
C PHE A 181 -11.15 14.49 23.18
N LEU A 182 -10.38 14.02 24.15
CA LEU A 182 -10.31 12.60 24.48
C LEU A 182 -11.63 12.05 25.03
N GLU A 183 -12.36 12.84 25.81
CA GLU A 183 -13.69 12.48 26.32
C GLU A 183 -14.73 12.38 25.18
N ASP A 184 -14.74 13.35 24.27
CA ASP A 184 -15.63 13.36 23.09
C ASP A 184 -15.33 12.20 22.13
N MET A 185 -14.04 11.90 21.92
CA MET A 185 -13.59 10.74 21.14
C MET A 185 -14.00 9.42 21.82
N SER A 186 -13.81 9.30 23.13
CA SER A 186 -14.15 8.08 23.89
C SER A 186 -15.64 7.83 23.98
N ALA A 187 -16.43 8.91 23.99
CA ALA A 187 -17.89 8.85 23.98
C ALA A 187 -18.47 8.62 22.57
N GLY A 188 -17.64 8.59 21.52
CA GLY A 188 -18.09 8.42 20.14
C GLY A 188 -18.88 9.61 19.57
N ARG A 189 -18.74 10.80 20.17
CA ARG A 189 -19.45 12.01 19.71
C ARG A 189 -18.81 12.61 18.46
N LEU A 190 -17.49 12.48 18.32
CA LEU A 190 -16.74 13.04 17.19
C LEU A 190 -16.69 12.11 15.96
N LEU A 191 -16.80 10.80 16.16
CA LEU A 191 -16.72 9.79 15.10
C LEU A 191 -17.65 8.62 15.41
N SER A 192 -18.51 8.26 14.46
CA SER A 192 -19.32 7.05 14.52
C SER A 192 -18.46 5.83 14.20
N VAL A 193 -17.85 5.23 15.21
CA VAL A 193 -16.99 4.05 15.01
C VAL A 193 -17.84 2.78 14.98
N THR A 194 -17.82 2.08 13.83
CA THR A 194 -18.53 0.80 13.64
C THR A 194 -17.78 -0.40 14.24
N SER A 195 -16.45 -0.35 14.26
CA SER A 195 -15.57 -1.37 14.85
C SER A 195 -14.37 -0.73 15.56
N ALA A 196 -14.20 -1.06 16.84
CA ALA A 196 -13.06 -0.59 17.64
C ALA A 196 -11.71 -1.05 17.06
N GLU A 197 -11.65 -2.25 16.48
CA GLU A 197 -10.43 -2.80 15.86
C GLU A 197 -10.06 -2.03 14.58
N ALA A 198 -11.05 -1.73 13.74
CA ALA A 198 -10.84 -0.95 12.53
C ALA A 198 -10.36 0.48 12.86
N PHE A 199 -10.93 1.08 13.90
CA PHE A 199 -10.50 2.38 14.40
C PHE A 199 -9.06 2.35 14.91
N SER A 200 -8.68 1.36 15.73
CA SER A 200 -7.31 1.28 16.27
C SER A 200 -6.26 1.10 15.16
N LEU A 201 -6.57 0.29 14.13
CA LEU A 201 -5.71 0.14 12.94
C LEU A 201 -5.59 1.44 12.13
N ALA A 202 -6.71 2.13 11.90
CA ALA A 202 -6.72 3.41 11.20
C ALA A 202 -5.96 4.50 11.98
N LEU A 203 -6.15 4.54 13.30
CA LEU A 203 -5.42 5.44 14.19
C LEU A 203 -3.91 5.14 14.16
N ASP A 204 -3.51 3.87 14.09
CA ASP A 204 -2.10 3.49 13.94
C ASP A 204 -1.50 3.99 12.63
N GLU A 205 -2.25 3.92 11.52
CA GLU A 205 -1.83 4.48 10.24
C GLU A 205 -1.60 5.98 10.33
N VAL A 206 -2.58 6.71 10.88
CA VAL A 206 -2.52 8.17 11.04
C VAL A 206 -1.41 8.56 12.02
N PHE A 207 -1.23 7.81 13.11
CA PHE A 207 -0.17 8.03 14.08
C PHE A 207 1.21 7.89 13.43
N LEU A 208 1.42 6.85 12.63
CA LEU A 208 2.68 6.68 11.92
C LEU A 208 2.89 7.77 10.85
N GLU A 209 1.84 8.18 10.15
CA GLU A 209 1.90 9.23 9.12
C GLU A 209 2.23 10.60 9.71
N ILE A 210 1.48 11.02 10.74
CA ILE A 210 1.55 12.36 11.31
C ILE A 210 2.67 12.48 12.34
N TYR A 211 2.74 11.56 13.30
CA TYR A 211 3.69 11.62 14.42
C TYR A 211 5.08 11.08 14.05
N HIS A 212 5.15 9.90 13.43
CA HIS A 212 6.45 9.33 12.98
C HIS A 212 6.89 9.82 11.59
N SER A 213 6.08 10.66 10.93
CA SER A 213 6.36 11.22 9.60
C SER A 213 6.59 10.15 8.53
N VAL A 214 5.96 8.97 8.65
CA VAL A 214 6.03 7.92 7.63
C VAL A 214 5.14 8.32 6.45
N LEU A 215 5.73 8.50 5.27
CA LEU A 215 4.99 8.96 4.09
C LEU A 215 4.23 7.83 3.39
N LYS A 216 4.81 6.62 3.36
CA LYS A 216 4.18 5.42 2.80
C LYS A 216 4.87 4.16 3.30
N ARG A 217 4.11 3.07 3.41
CA ARG A 217 4.60 1.73 3.75
C ARG A 217 3.85 0.67 2.95
N GLY A 218 4.46 -0.48 2.73
CA GLY A 218 3.85 -1.53 1.91
C GLY A 218 4.86 -2.50 1.30
N TYR A 219 4.34 -3.64 0.83
CA TYR A 219 5.13 -4.61 0.08
C TYR A 219 5.41 -4.13 -1.34
N MET A 220 6.67 -4.24 -1.76
CA MET A 220 7.10 -4.03 -3.14
C MET A 220 8.17 -5.05 -3.53
N TRP A 221 8.26 -5.34 -4.82
CA TRP A 221 9.33 -6.17 -5.35
C TRP A 221 10.55 -5.31 -5.61
N LYS A 222 11.69 -5.73 -5.08
CA LYS A 222 12.97 -5.06 -5.27
C LYS A 222 13.91 -5.92 -6.08
N LYS A 223 14.60 -5.33 -7.05
CA LYS A 223 15.68 -6.02 -7.77
C LYS A 223 16.97 -6.05 -6.96
N GLY A 224 17.61 -7.21 -6.91
CA GLY A 224 18.92 -7.40 -6.32
C GLY A 224 20.00 -6.72 -7.15
N HIS A 225 20.94 -6.01 -6.52
CA HIS A 225 21.99 -5.29 -7.24
C HIS A 225 23.01 -6.25 -7.90
N VAL A 226 23.39 -7.31 -7.18
CA VAL A 226 24.42 -8.27 -7.64
C VAL A 226 23.81 -9.42 -8.44
N ARG A 227 22.81 -10.11 -7.87
CA ARG A 227 22.21 -11.31 -8.50
C ARG A 227 20.99 -11.02 -9.37
N ARG A 228 20.60 -9.74 -9.56
CA ARG A 228 19.45 -9.26 -10.37
C ARG A 228 18.09 -9.95 -10.14
N ASN A 229 17.97 -10.81 -9.13
CA ASN A 229 16.72 -11.45 -8.74
C ASN A 229 15.75 -10.45 -8.10
N TRP A 230 14.46 -10.66 -8.33
CA TRP A 230 13.38 -9.90 -7.71
C TRP A 230 12.96 -10.55 -6.39
N THR A 231 12.95 -9.78 -5.31
CA THR A 231 12.50 -10.23 -3.99
C THR A 231 11.49 -9.26 -3.42
N GLU A 232 10.37 -9.77 -2.93
CA GLU A 232 9.40 -8.98 -2.18
C GLU A 232 9.96 -8.54 -0.83
N ARG A 233 9.75 -7.27 -0.50
CA ARG A 233 10.23 -6.63 0.74
C ARG A 233 9.20 -5.64 1.22
N TRP A 234 9.11 -5.47 2.54
CA TRP A 234 8.32 -4.41 3.15
C TRP A 234 9.11 -3.11 3.16
N PHE A 235 8.59 -2.06 2.53
CA PHE A 235 9.24 -0.75 2.48
C PHE A 235 8.58 0.20 3.47
N VAL A 236 9.40 1.07 4.07
CA VAL A 236 8.97 2.19 4.91
C VAL A 236 9.67 3.45 4.42
N LEU A 237 8.90 4.38 3.88
CA LEU A 237 9.39 5.66 3.37
C LEU A 237 9.22 6.75 4.43
N LYS A 238 10.33 7.39 4.78
CA LYS A 238 10.43 8.59 5.60
C LYS A 238 10.99 9.74 4.76
N PRO A 239 10.91 11.00 5.23
CA PRO A 239 11.33 12.15 4.43
C PRO A 239 12.80 12.10 4.02
N SER A 240 13.70 11.54 4.83
CA SER A 240 15.14 11.48 4.56
C SER A 240 15.64 10.12 4.11
N SER A 241 14.83 9.07 4.24
CA SER A 241 15.28 7.72 3.91
C SER A 241 14.13 6.77 3.63
N MET A 242 14.42 5.75 2.83
CA MET A 242 13.51 4.65 2.54
C MET A 242 14.16 3.34 2.96
N ALA A 243 13.70 2.78 4.07
CA ALA A 243 14.19 1.51 4.62
C ALA A 243 13.36 0.34 4.08
N TYR A 244 13.98 -0.83 3.95
CA TYR A 244 13.29 -2.05 3.54
C TYR A 244 13.64 -3.25 4.42
N TYR A 245 12.64 -4.06 4.69
CA TYR A 245 12.62 -5.17 5.66
C TYR A 245 12.16 -6.46 4.99
N VAL A 246 12.35 -7.60 5.66
CA VAL A 246 11.81 -8.89 5.19
C VAL A 246 10.28 -8.88 5.23
N SER A 247 9.71 -8.37 6.32
CA SER A 247 8.29 -8.39 6.65
C SER A 247 7.87 -7.08 7.32
N GLU A 248 6.57 -6.92 7.50
CA GLU A 248 5.94 -5.77 8.17
C GLU A 248 6.24 -5.63 9.66
N ASP A 249 6.82 -6.65 10.31
CA ASP A 249 7.20 -6.64 11.72
C ASP A 249 8.42 -5.75 12.05
N LEU A 250 9.07 -5.20 11.02
CA LEU A 250 10.21 -4.29 11.11
C LEU A 250 11.44 -4.83 11.87
N LYS A 251 11.51 -6.15 12.11
CA LYS A 251 12.62 -6.77 12.88
C LYS A 251 13.88 -6.92 12.02
N ASP A 252 13.72 -7.40 10.80
CA ASP A 252 14.83 -7.74 9.92
C ASP A 252 15.08 -6.64 8.87
N LYS A 253 15.77 -5.57 9.26
CA LYS A 253 16.19 -4.50 8.33
C LYS A 253 17.23 -5.01 7.34
N ARG A 254 16.91 -4.97 6.04
CA ARG A 254 17.80 -5.45 4.97
C ARG A 254 18.60 -4.34 4.29
N GLY A 255 18.14 -3.10 4.40
CA GLY A 255 18.89 -1.94 3.94
C GLY A 255 18.08 -0.66 4.01
N GLU A 256 18.73 0.42 3.63
CA GLU A 256 18.17 1.77 3.67
C GLU A 256 18.72 2.58 2.50
N ILE A 257 17.83 3.28 1.82
CA ILE A 257 18.13 4.18 0.73
C ILE A 257 18.05 5.58 1.32
N GLN A 258 19.20 6.25 1.46
CA GLN A 258 19.22 7.65 1.86
C GLN A 258 18.69 8.50 0.71
N LEU A 259 17.68 9.31 1.00
CA LEU A 259 17.07 10.22 0.04
C LEU A 259 17.72 11.58 0.24
N ASP A 260 18.43 12.03 -0.78
CA ASP A 260 19.06 13.34 -0.83
C ASP A 260 18.48 14.18 -1.99
N GLN A 261 18.96 15.41 -2.12
CA GLN A 261 18.53 16.34 -3.16
C GLN A 261 18.94 15.89 -4.58
N ASN A 262 19.89 14.96 -4.68
CA ASN A 262 20.43 14.45 -5.94
C ASN A 262 19.70 13.17 -6.39
N CYS A 263 18.82 12.63 -5.55
CA CYS A 263 18.05 11.44 -5.87
C CYS A 263 16.97 11.77 -6.91
N VAL A 264 16.88 10.94 -7.93
CA VAL A 264 15.88 11.09 -9.01
C VAL A 264 15.03 9.84 -9.08
N ILE A 265 13.72 10.02 -9.21
CA ILE A 265 12.78 8.95 -9.46
C ILE A 265 12.36 8.92 -10.92
N GLU A 266 12.40 7.75 -11.54
CA GLU A 266 12.03 7.55 -12.93
C GLU A 266 11.08 6.35 -13.08
N SER A 267 10.03 6.53 -13.89
CA SER A 267 9.18 5.43 -14.32
C SER A 267 9.90 4.63 -15.40
N ILE A 268 9.95 3.30 -15.24
CA ILE A 268 10.58 2.39 -16.20
C ILE A 268 9.47 1.64 -16.96
N PRO A 269 9.62 1.41 -18.29
CA PRO A 269 8.69 0.57 -19.03
C PRO A 269 8.74 -0.89 -18.55
N ASP A 270 7.64 -1.61 -18.72
CA ASP A 270 7.51 -3.01 -18.30
C ASP A 270 8.55 -3.90 -19.01
N ARG A 271 9.30 -4.67 -18.22
CA ARG A 271 10.43 -5.51 -18.67
C ARG A 271 10.56 -6.73 -17.75
N GLU A 272 11.21 -7.80 -18.23
CA GLU A 272 11.50 -9.01 -17.45
C GLU A 272 10.23 -9.68 -16.84
N GLY A 273 9.08 -9.55 -17.50
CA GLY A 273 7.80 -10.09 -17.01
C GLY A 273 7.24 -9.36 -15.77
N LYS A 274 7.84 -8.23 -15.36
CA LYS A 274 7.36 -7.36 -14.28
C LYS A 274 6.69 -6.12 -14.87
N ARG A 275 5.58 -5.73 -14.23
CA ARG A 275 4.80 -4.54 -14.58
C ARG A 275 4.87 -3.51 -13.48
N CYS A 276 4.48 -2.28 -13.78
CA CYS A 276 4.42 -1.20 -12.79
C CYS A 276 5.82 -0.91 -12.19
N LEU A 277 6.82 -0.86 -13.07
CA LEU A 277 8.22 -0.63 -12.70
C LEU A 277 8.54 0.86 -12.53
N PHE A 278 9.42 1.15 -11.57
CA PHE A 278 10.06 2.45 -11.38
C PHE A 278 11.44 2.26 -10.74
N CYS A 279 12.30 3.28 -10.78
CA CYS A 279 13.56 3.25 -10.06
C CYS A 279 13.84 4.55 -9.31
N VAL A 280 14.60 4.40 -8.23
CA VAL A 280 15.19 5.51 -7.50
C VAL A 280 16.69 5.49 -7.76
N LYS A 281 17.18 6.50 -8.47
CA LYS A 281 18.60 6.73 -8.73
C LYS A 281 19.15 7.58 -7.60
N THR A 282 20.09 7.02 -6.85
CA THR A 282 20.90 7.75 -5.87
C THR A 282 22.26 8.08 -6.49
N HIS A 283 23.07 8.91 -5.81
CA HIS A 283 24.39 9.28 -6.32
C HIS A 283 25.34 8.09 -6.59
N SER A 284 25.12 6.95 -5.91
CA SER A 284 25.98 5.77 -6.03
C SER A 284 25.30 4.55 -6.66
N LYS A 285 23.97 4.45 -6.59
CA LYS A 285 23.22 3.23 -6.92
C LYS A 285 21.84 3.53 -7.49
N THR A 286 21.42 2.70 -8.45
CA THR A 286 20.04 2.67 -8.96
C THR A 286 19.29 1.51 -8.30
N TYR A 287 18.15 1.82 -7.70
CA TYR A 287 17.27 0.83 -7.08
C TYR A 287 16.03 0.64 -7.94
N GLU A 288 15.93 -0.50 -8.63
CA GLU A 288 14.74 -0.89 -9.41
C GLU A 288 13.71 -1.58 -8.52
N MET A 289 12.45 -1.15 -8.64
CA MET A 289 11.32 -1.60 -7.85
C MET A 289 10.09 -1.85 -8.75
N SER A 290 9.25 -2.79 -8.34
CA SER A 290 7.96 -3.12 -8.96
C SER A 290 6.88 -2.98 -7.91
N ALA A 291 5.89 -2.13 -8.16
CA ALA A 291 4.69 -2.08 -7.34
C ALA A 291 3.73 -3.24 -7.71
N PRO A 292 2.83 -3.65 -6.80
CA PRO A 292 1.84 -4.69 -7.09
C PRO A 292 0.87 -4.32 -8.23
N ASP A 293 0.50 -3.04 -8.33
CA ASP A 293 -0.42 -2.51 -9.33
C ASP A 293 -0.07 -1.06 -9.71
N GLN A 294 -0.78 -0.53 -10.71
CA GLN A 294 -0.53 0.81 -11.25
C GLN A 294 -0.90 1.92 -10.26
N LYS A 295 -1.92 1.72 -9.42
CA LYS A 295 -2.33 2.68 -8.39
C LYS A 295 -1.23 2.82 -7.34
N GLN A 296 -0.75 1.70 -6.80
CA GLN A 296 0.37 1.64 -5.87
C GLN A 296 1.64 2.24 -6.47
N LYS A 297 1.94 1.98 -7.76
CA LYS A 297 3.07 2.63 -8.44
C LYS A 297 2.98 4.16 -8.38
N VAL A 298 1.80 4.71 -8.71
CA VAL A 298 1.57 6.16 -8.70
C VAL A 298 1.72 6.70 -7.28
N GLU A 299 1.08 6.07 -6.28
CA GLU A 299 1.16 6.48 -4.88
C GLU A 299 2.60 6.44 -4.34
N TRP A 300 3.36 5.36 -4.61
CA TRP A 300 4.77 5.25 -4.23
C TRP A 300 5.62 6.32 -4.91
N THR A 301 5.42 6.55 -6.20
CA THR A 301 6.17 7.56 -6.95
C THR A 301 5.91 8.96 -6.38
N GLN A 302 4.64 9.30 -6.13
CA GLN A 302 4.25 10.59 -5.54
C GLN A 302 4.77 10.76 -4.11
N ALA A 303 4.72 9.70 -3.29
CA ALA A 303 5.24 9.75 -1.93
C ALA A 303 6.76 9.97 -1.90
N ILE A 304 7.50 9.29 -2.78
CA ILE A 304 8.96 9.47 -2.92
C ILE A 304 9.28 10.88 -3.44
N GLN A 305 8.54 11.39 -4.45
CA GLN A 305 8.70 12.77 -4.91
C GLN A 305 8.46 13.79 -3.79
N THR A 306 7.47 13.54 -2.93
CA THR A 306 7.20 14.37 -1.76
C THR A 306 8.37 14.31 -0.77
N ALA A 307 8.94 13.13 -0.51
CA ALA A 307 10.15 12.99 0.32
C ALA A 307 11.32 13.81 -0.24
N LEU A 308 11.58 13.72 -1.55
CA LEU A 308 12.64 14.46 -2.23
C LEU A 308 12.43 15.99 -2.16
N ARG A 309 11.19 16.46 -2.35
CA ARG A 309 10.83 17.88 -2.16
C ARG A 309 11.09 18.35 -0.72
N LEU A 310 10.73 17.53 0.27
CA LEU A 310 10.99 17.87 1.67
C LEU A 310 12.49 17.97 1.94
N GLN A 311 13.31 17.10 1.34
CA GLN A 311 14.78 17.17 1.44
C GLN A 311 15.38 18.40 0.76
N SER A 312 14.89 18.79 -0.42
CA SER A 312 15.37 20.00 -1.10
C SER A 312 15.02 21.27 -0.34
N GLU A 313 13.87 21.29 0.34
CA GLU A 313 13.42 22.42 1.16
C GLU A 313 13.94 22.36 2.62
N GLY A 314 14.71 21.34 3.00
CA GLY A 314 15.22 21.16 4.36
C GLY A 314 14.14 20.90 5.43
N LYS A 315 12.96 20.42 5.01
CA LYS A 315 11.80 20.16 5.88
C LYS A 315 11.84 18.72 6.39
N SER A 316 11.53 18.53 7.68
CA SER A 316 11.60 17.20 8.30
C SER A 316 10.29 16.41 8.31
N SER A 317 9.15 17.03 8.00
CA SER A 317 7.84 16.37 8.01
C SER A 317 6.82 17.12 7.15
N LEU A 318 6.03 16.37 6.38
CA LEU A 318 4.94 16.89 5.55
C LEU A 318 3.85 17.55 6.41
N HIS A 319 3.45 16.91 7.51
CA HIS A 319 2.34 17.37 8.35
C HIS A 319 2.67 18.65 9.10
N HIS A 320 3.92 18.82 9.52
CA HIS A 320 4.38 20.11 10.06
C HIS A 320 4.31 21.24 9.04
N GLU A 321 4.65 20.97 7.78
CA GLU A 321 4.53 21.95 6.70
C GLU A 321 3.06 22.31 6.43
N LEU A 322 2.20 21.30 6.32
CA LEU A 322 0.77 21.50 6.07
C LEU A 322 0.11 22.30 7.20
N LYS A 323 0.44 21.97 8.45
CA LYS A 323 -0.02 22.74 9.62
C LYS A 323 0.43 24.21 9.55
N LEU A 324 1.71 24.46 9.25
CA LEU A 324 2.22 25.83 9.15
C LEU A 324 1.53 26.60 8.01
N LYS A 325 1.29 25.95 6.86
CA LYS A 325 0.53 26.53 5.74
C LYS A 325 -0.89 26.90 6.14
N ARG A 326 -1.62 26.00 6.81
CA ARG A 326 -2.98 26.28 7.33
C ARG A 326 -2.97 27.45 8.30
N ARG A 327 -1.98 27.53 9.19
CA ARG A 327 -1.83 28.65 10.13
C ARG A 327 -1.62 29.99 9.42
N ILE A 328 -0.68 30.06 8.48
CA ILE A 328 -0.40 31.29 7.72
C ILE A 328 -1.63 31.73 6.92
N GLN A 329 -2.35 30.79 6.31
CA GLN A 329 -3.57 31.08 5.57
C GLN A 329 -4.63 31.72 6.48
N ARG A 330 -4.85 31.17 7.68
CA ARG A 330 -5.77 31.73 8.67
C ARG A 330 -5.37 33.14 9.10
N GLU A 331 -4.10 33.36 9.41
CA GLU A 331 -3.59 34.68 9.80
C GLU A 331 -3.78 35.72 8.69
N ASN A 332 -3.55 35.34 7.42
CA ASN A 332 -3.76 36.21 6.28
C ASN A 332 -5.26 36.55 6.10
N SER A 333 -6.15 35.57 6.19
CA SER A 333 -7.59 35.79 6.10
C SER A 333 -8.12 36.68 7.23
N GLN A 334 -7.61 36.52 8.45
CA GLN A 334 -7.94 37.40 9.59
C GLN A 334 -7.44 38.83 9.35
N ARG A 335 -6.20 39.00 8.88
CA ARG A 335 -5.63 40.32 8.55
C ARG A 335 -6.41 41.02 7.44
N GLU A 336 -6.86 40.30 6.42
CA GLU A 336 -7.71 40.83 5.35
C GLU A 336 -9.08 41.27 5.89
N ARG A 337 -9.74 40.44 6.72
CA ARG A 337 -11.00 40.82 7.39
C ARG A 337 -10.83 42.07 8.25
N SER A 338 -9.76 42.19 9.04
CA SER A 338 -9.47 43.38 9.85
C SER A 338 -9.17 44.63 9.01
N ARG A 339 -8.53 44.48 7.85
CA ARG A 339 -8.29 45.59 6.90
C ARG A 339 -9.59 46.07 6.27
N SER A 340 -10.47 45.15 5.85
CA SER A 340 -11.78 45.48 5.30
C SER A 340 -12.69 46.15 6.34
N ALA A 341 -12.66 45.69 7.60
CA ALA A 341 -13.41 46.29 8.70
C ALA A 341 -12.90 47.70 9.08
N ARG A 342 -11.60 47.97 8.95
CA ARG A 342 -11.03 49.32 9.16
C ARG A 342 -11.32 50.28 8.00
N SER A 343 -11.44 49.76 6.78
CA SER A 343 -11.84 50.55 5.62
C SER A 343 -13.32 50.98 5.68
N SER A 344 -14.19 50.19 6.33
CA SER A 344 -15.62 50.51 6.45
C SER A 344 -15.96 51.43 7.62
N CYS A 345 -15.06 51.62 8.60
CA CYS A 345 -15.29 52.54 9.73
C CYS A 345 -14.72 53.96 9.52
N SER A 346 -13.98 54.21 8.44
CA SER A 346 -13.37 55.53 8.16
C SER A 346 -14.28 56.53 7.41
N SER A 347 -15.59 56.23 7.26
CA SER A 347 -16.53 57.04 6.47
C SER A 347 -17.68 57.69 7.26
N ARG A 348 -17.60 57.77 8.60
CA ARG A 348 -18.67 58.37 9.44
C ARG A 348 -18.16 59.31 10.54
N GLY A 349 -17.43 60.36 10.16
CA GLY A 349 -17.11 61.43 11.10
C GLY A 349 -16.92 62.77 10.42
N SER A 350 -18.00 63.55 10.27
CA SER A 350 -17.99 65.02 10.17
C SER A 350 -19.42 65.56 10.15
N GLN A 351 -19.86 66.26 11.21
CA GLN A 351 -20.89 67.31 11.15
C GLN A 351 -21.03 68.06 12.50
N SER A 352 -21.02 69.40 12.43
CA SER A 352 -21.61 70.46 13.29
C SER A 352 -20.63 71.66 13.37
N ASP A 353 -20.93 72.80 12.71
CA ASP A 353 -21.66 74.01 13.19
C ASP A 353 -20.63 75.05 13.73
N ASP A 354 -20.67 76.38 13.60
CA ASP A 354 -21.61 77.40 13.14
C ASP A 354 -20.80 78.70 12.82
N SER A 355 -21.45 79.63 12.13
CA SER A 355 -21.15 80.96 11.57
C SER A 355 -20.29 81.99 12.34
N THR A 356 -19.65 82.93 11.59
CA THR A 356 -19.81 84.41 11.70
C THR A 356 -18.91 85.15 10.68
N ILE A 357 -19.43 86.24 10.11
CA ILE A 357 -18.91 87.08 9.01
C ILE A 357 -17.94 88.17 9.51
N HIS A 358 -16.77 88.34 8.88
CA HIS A 358 -16.22 89.63 8.39
C HIS A 358 -14.85 89.44 7.70
N GLU A 359 -14.55 90.28 6.71
CA GLU A 359 -13.28 90.41 5.94
C GLU A 359 -13.23 89.76 4.54
N THR A 360 -14.23 90.05 3.72
CA THR A 360 -14.22 89.85 2.27
C THR A 360 -13.55 91.04 1.59
N GLU A 361 -12.34 90.86 1.05
CA GLU A 361 -11.79 91.60 -0.12
C GLU A 361 -10.27 91.35 -0.31
N LYS A 362 -9.56 90.78 0.68
CA LYS A 362 -8.18 90.27 0.49
C LYS A 362 -8.10 88.77 0.20
N THR A 363 -9.13 88.00 0.57
CA THR A 363 -9.18 86.54 0.46
C THR A 363 -9.63 86.02 -0.91
N GLU A 364 -10.27 86.84 -1.76
CA GLU A 364 -10.79 86.38 -3.06
C GLU A 364 -9.66 86.04 -4.06
N LYS A 365 -8.58 86.82 -4.10
CA LYS A 365 -7.43 86.53 -4.98
C LYS A 365 -6.63 85.29 -4.57
N GLU A 366 -6.70 84.92 -3.29
CA GLU A 366 -6.04 83.75 -2.73
C GLU A 366 -6.93 82.50 -2.85
N LYS A 367 -8.26 82.68 -2.72
CA LYS A 367 -9.28 81.69 -3.06
C LYS A 367 -9.27 81.35 -4.55
N ASP A 368 -9.18 82.32 -5.46
CA ASP A 368 -9.09 82.05 -6.90
C ASP A 368 -7.86 81.21 -7.27
N LYS A 369 -6.72 81.41 -6.58
CA LYS A 369 -5.53 80.56 -6.74
C LYS A 369 -5.75 79.17 -6.18
N GLN A 370 -6.36 79.06 -4.99
CA GLN A 370 -6.69 77.77 -4.38
C GLN A 370 -7.74 77.02 -5.21
N ASP A 371 -8.70 77.70 -5.81
CA ASP A 371 -9.75 77.13 -6.64
C ASP A 371 -9.18 76.62 -7.99
N LEU A 372 -8.23 77.34 -8.59
CA LEU A 372 -7.47 76.81 -9.74
C LEU A 372 -6.62 75.59 -9.38
N GLU A 373 -6.04 75.56 -8.18
CA GLU A 373 -5.22 74.45 -7.70
C GLU A 373 -6.11 73.22 -7.40
N ILE A 374 -7.28 73.44 -6.80
CA ILE A 374 -8.34 72.44 -6.60
C ILE A 374 -8.87 71.93 -7.94
N GLU A 375 -9.10 72.79 -8.92
CA GLU A 375 -9.57 72.39 -10.25
C GLU A 375 -8.53 71.53 -10.99
N ASN A 376 -7.25 71.86 -10.87
CA ASN A 376 -6.15 71.03 -11.37
C ASN A 376 -6.05 69.68 -10.64
N ILE A 377 -6.25 69.65 -9.31
CA ILE A 377 -6.29 68.42 -8.52
C ILE A 377 -7.49 67.55 -8.94
N ILE A 378 -8.67 68.15 -9.14
CA ILE A 378 -9.87 67.45 -9.59
C ILE A 378 -9.67 66.89 -11.01
N LYS A 379 -9.05 67.66 -11.91
CA LYS A 379 -8.74 67.20 -13.27
C LYS A 379 -7.76 66.01 -13.23
N HIS A 380 -6.70 66.11 -12.44
CA HIS A 380 -5.73 65.02 -12.24
C HIS A 380 -6.37 63.79 -11.59
N ALA A 381 -7.28 63.97 -10.62
CA ALA A 381 -8.04 62.88 -9.99
C ALA A 381 -8.98 62.19 -10.99
N ARG A 382 -9.64 62.95 -11.89
CA ARG A 382 -10.47 62.40 -12.97
C ARG A 382 -9.63 61.62 -13.99
N GLU A 383 -8.46 62.12 -14.38
CA GLU A 383 -7.53 61.42 -15.27
C GLU A 383 -6.92 60.15 -14.63
N LEU A 384 -6.69 60.16 -13.32
CA LEU A 384 -6.24 58.97 -12.59
C LEU A 384 -7.34 57.91 -12.51
N GLU A 385 -8.58 58.34 -12.29
CA GLU A 385 -9.76 57.46 -12.25
C GLU A 385 -10.05 56.84 -13.63
N THR A 386 -9.91 57.57 -14.73
CA THR A 386 -10.04 57.00 -16.09
C THR A 386 -8.93 55.99 -16.38
N ARG A 387 -7.67 56.30 -16.04
CA ARG A 387 -6.54 55.36 -16.18
C ARG A 387 -6.73 54.09 -15.33
N ARG A 388 -7.29 54.23 -14.13
CA ARG A 388 -7.63 53.09 -13.26
C ARG A 388 -8.72 52.23 -13.88
N ARG A 389 -9.80 52.82 -14.39
CA ARG A 389 -10.88 52.09 -15.09
C ARG A 389 -10.37 51.37 -16.33
N GLU A 390 -9.52 52.01 -17.13
CA GLU A 390 -8.88 51.38 -18.29
C GLU A 390 -7.92 50.23 -17.90
N ALA A 391 -7.25 50.34 -16.75
CA ALA A 391 -6.42 49.25 -16.23
C ALA A 391 -7.27 48.07 -15.73
N GLU A 392 -8.35 48.34 -14.99
CA GLU A 392 -9.31 47.33 -14.53
C GLU A 392 -10.00 46.64 -15.72
N GLU A 393 -10.35 47.37 -16.78
CA GLU A 393 -10.94 46.79 -17.99
C GLU A 393 -9.93 45.92 -18.76
N ARG A 394 -8.66 46.35 -18.86
CA ARG A 394 -7.58 45.54 -19.45
C ARG A 394 -7.34 44.25 -18.66
N GLU A 395 -7.39 44.31 -17.33
CA GLU A 395 -7.23 43.14 -16.48
C GLU A 395 -8.41 42.16 -16.65
N ARG A 396 -9.66 42.68 -16.70
CA ARG A 396 -10.85 41.86 -17.00
C ARG A 396 -10.77 41.21 -18.38
N ARG A 397 -10.26 41.91 -19.41
CA ARG A 397 -10.06 41.32 -20.74
C ARG A 397 -9.05 40.18 -20.69
N LYS A 398 -7.91 40.36 -20.02
CA LYS A 398 -6.92 39.29 -19.83
C LYS A 398 -7.49 38.09 -19.07
N GLN A 399 -8.29 38.33 -18.03
CA GLN A 399 -8.96 37.25 -17.28
C GLN A 399 -9.91 36.44 -18.18
N ARG A 400 -10.68 37.11 -19.05
CA ARG A 400 -11.56 36.44 -20.03
C ARG A 400 -10.78 35.64 -21.06
N GLU A 401 -9.66 36.17 -21.56
CA GLU A 401 -8.78 35.45 -22.49
C GLU A 401 -8.21 34.18 -21.85
N VAL A 402 -7.73 34.28 -20.61
CA VAL A 402 -7.25 33.11 -19.85
C VAL A 402 -8.37 32.10 -19.61
N GLN A 403 -9.59 32.56 -19.29
CA GLN A 403 -10.74 31.67 -19.10
C GLN A 403 -11.13 30.94 -20.40
N MET A 404 -11.17 31.64 -21.54
CA MET A 404 -11.46 31.03 -22.84
C MET A 404 -10.39 29.99 -23.23
N GLU A 405 -9.12 30.28 -22.96
CA GLU A 405 -8.03 29.34 -23.23
C GLU A 405 -8.11 28.10 -22.32
N LEU A 406 -8.47 28.27 -21.04
CA LEU A 406 -8.70 27.15 -20.13
C LEU A 406 -9.89 26.29 -20.58
N GLU A 407 -10.99 26.90 -21.01
CA GLU A 407 -12.15 26.19 -21.57
C GLU A 407 -11.79 25.42 -22.86
N ARG A 408 -10.93 25.98 -23.72
CA ARG A 408 -10.42 25.29 -24.92
C ARG A 408 -9.61 24.06 -24.53
N GLN A 409 -8.68 24.20 -23.59
CA GLN A 409 -7.85 23.10 -23.10
C GLN A 409 -8.69 22.01 -22.42
N LEU A 410 -9.73 22.38 -21.67
CA LEU A 410 -10.66 21.42 -21.07
C LEU A 410 -11.42 20.63 -22.14
N LYS A 411 -11.92 21.29 -23.18
CA LYS A 411 -12.60 20.61 -24.31
C LYS A 411 -11.65 19.68 -25.08
N GLU A 412 -10.41 20.11 -25.31
CA GLU A 412 -9.40 19.25 -25.95
C GLU A 412 -9.06 18.03 -25.10
N ALA A 413 -8.91 18.21 -23.78
CA ALA A 413 -8.69 17.10 -22.86
C ALA A 413 -9.89 16.14 -22.80
N GLU A 414 -11.13 16.65 -22.86
CA GLU A 414 -12.34 15.84 -22.90
C GLU A 414 -12.44 15.02 -24.19
N MET A 415 -12.16 15.63 -25.35
CA MET A 415 -12.12 14.91 -26.64
C MET A 415 -11.04 13.81 -26.66
N ILE A 416 -9.86 14.08 -26.09
CA ILE A 416 -8.79 13.08 -25.96
C ILE A 416 -9.23 11.93 -25.04
N LYS A 417 -9.89 12.26 -23.92
CA LYS A 417 -10.43 11.27 -22.98
C LYS A 417 -11.47 10.37 -23.66
N ASP A 418 -12.40 10.93 -24.42
CA ASP A 418 -13.44 10.17 -25.12
C ASP A 418 -12.84 9.29 -26.23
N SER A 419 -11.86 9.80 -27.00
CA SER A 419 -11.12 9.02 -27.99
C SER A 419 -10.37 7.85 -27.34
N MET A 420 -9.69 8.10 -26.21
CA MET A 420 -8.96 7.07 -25.48
C MET A 420 -9.91 6.03 -24.88
N GLN A 421 -11.09 6.44 -24.42
CA GLN A 421 -12.12 5.53 -23.91
C GLN A 421 -12.68 4.64 -25.02
N ALA A 422 -12.91 5.17 -26.22
CA ALA A 422 -13.33 4.38 -27.37
C ALA A 422 -12.25 3.36 -27.78
N GLU A 423 -10.98 3.75 -27.81
CA GLU A 423 -9.86 2.83 -28.10
C GLU A 423 -9.75 1.74 -27.02
N MET A 424 -9.92 2.10 -25.75
CA MET A 424 -9.91 1.15 -24.63
C MET A 424 -11.02 0.10 -24.78
N GLN A 425 -12.24 0.50 -25.18
CA GLN A 425 -13.34 -0.44 -25.42
C GLN A 425 -13.06 -1.41 -26.57
N VAL A 426 -12.39 -0.96 -27.64
CA VAL A 426 -11.97 -1.86 -28.73
C VAL A 426 -10.93 -2.86 -28.22
N LYS A 427 -9.92 -2.38 -27.49
CA LYS A 427 -8.87 -3.23 -26.90
C LYS A 427 -9.41 -4.23 -25.88
N GLU A 428 -10.42 -3.84 -25.11
CA GLU A 428 -11.11 -4.71 -24.17
C GLU A 428 -11.84 -5.85 -24.89
N LYS A 429 -12.57 -5.55 -25.97
CA LYS A 429 -13.23 -6.57 -26.80
C LYS A 429 -12.22 -7.52 -27.46
N GLU A 430 -11.11 -7.00 -27.97
CA GLU A 430 -10.01 -7.82 -28.51
C GLU A 430 -9.43 -8.76 -27.42
N ALA A 431 -9.20 -8.23 -26.21
CA ALA A 431 -8.68 -9.01 -25.10
C ALA A 431 -9.67 -10.09 -24.62
N GLU A 432 -10.98 -9.81 -24.61
CA GLU A 432 -12.00 -10.81 -24.31
C GLU A 432 -12.02 -11.96 -25.32
N GLN A 433 -11.89 -11.65 -26.62
CA GLN A 433 -11.78 -12.66 -27.67
C GLN A 433 -10.52 -13.52 -27.48
N GLN A 434 -9.39 -12.89 -27.20
CA GLN A 434 -8.14 -13.61 -26.89
C GLN A 434 -8.29 -14.52 -25.67
N LYS A 435 -8.91 -14.04 -24.58
CA LYS A 435 -9.18 -14.85 -23.37
C LYS A 435 -10.11 -16.04 -23.65
N LYS A 436 -11.12 -15.88 -24.51
CA LYS A 436 -11.99 -17.00 -24.94
C LYS A 436 -11.18 -18.04 -25.72
N ARG A 437 -10.32 -17.59 -26.64
CA ARG A 437 -9.46 -18.48 -27.43
C ARG A 437 -8.45 -19.24 -26.59
N ILE A 438 -7.82 -18.58 -25.60
CA ILE A 438 -6.89 -19.25 -24.68
C ILE A 438 -7.62 -20.36 -23.92
N ARG A 439 -8.84 -20.12 -23.42
CA ARG A 439 -9.64 -21.15 -22.74
C ARG A 439 -9.98 -22.34 -23.66
N GLU A 440 -10.30 -22.10 -24.93
CA GLU A 440 -10.53 -23.17 -25.91
C GLU A 440 -9.24 -23.98 -26.18
N LEU A 441 -8.10 -23.30 -26.29
CA LEU A 441 -6.80 -23.96 -26.46
C LEU A 441 -6.42 -24.80 -25.23
N GLU A 442 -6.61 -24.28 -24.02
CA GLU A 442 -6.38 -25.01 -22.78
C GLU A 442 -7.27 -26.26 -22.68
N LEU A 443 -8.56 -26.13 -23.02
CA LEU A 443 -9.49 -27.26 -23.01
C LEU A 443 -9.08 -28.33 -24.05
N THR A 444 -8.75 -27.93 -25.27
CA THR A 444 -8.33 -28.89 -26.31
C THR A 444 -6.97 -29.52 -26.02
N GLN A 445 -6.05 -28.80 -25.38
CA GLN A 445 -4.81 -29.36 -24.87
C GLN A 445 -5.07 -30.44 -23.81
N GLN A 446 -5.93 -30.17 -22.82
CA GLN A 446 -6.30 -31.15 -21.80
C GLN A 446 -6.91 -32.42 -22.43
N GLN A 447 -7.78 -32.27 -23.43
CA GLN A 447 -8.36 -33.42 -24.14
C GLN A 447 -7.32 -34.21 -24.93
N LEU A 448 -6.34 -33.53 -25.54
CA LEU A 448 -5.22 -34.18 -26.23
C LEU A 448 -4.34 -34.96 -25.25
N GLU A 449 -4.05 -34.41 -24.06
CA GLU A 449 -3.29 -35.10 -23.00
C GLU A 449 -4.01 -36.37 -22.54
N VAL A 450 -5.34 -36.31 -22.34
CA VAL A 450 -6.15 -37.50 -22.02
C VAL A 450 -6.08 -38.54 -23.14
N ALA A 451 -6.23 -38.12 -24.40
CA ALA A 451 -6.14 -39.03 -25.54
C ALA A 451 -4.75 -39.68 -25.65
N LEU A 452 -3.68 -38.92 -25.41
CA LEU A 452 -2.30 -39.42 -25.44
C LEU A 452 -2.07 -40.44 -24.34
N ASN A 453 -2.56 -40.18 -23.13
CA ASN A 453 -2.50 -41.12 -22.01
C ASN A 453 -3.24 -42.44 -22.32
N MET A 454 -4.40 -42.36 -22.99
CA MET A 454 -5.12 -43.54 -23.46
C MET A 454 -4.30 -44.34 -24.49
N GLU A 455 -3.62 -43.67 -25.43
CA GLU A 455 -2.74 -44.34 -26.41
C GLU A 455 -1.55 -45.02 -25.71
N ILE A 456 -0.91 -44.34 -24.76
CA ILE A 456 0.20 -44.90 -23.98
C ILE A 456 -0.25 -46.17 -23.24
N GLN A 457 -1.40 -46.10 -22.56
CA GLN A 457 -1.94 -47.25 -21.83
C GLN A 457 -2.28 -48.42 -22.77
N ALA A 458 -2.91 -48.14 -23.92
CA ALA A 458 -3.23 -49.15 -24.92
C ALA A 458 -1.96 -49.80 -25.50
N ARG A 459 -0.87 -49.04 -25.71
CA ARG A 459 0.43 -49.61 -26.14
C ARG A 459 1.03 -50.52 -25.09
N LEU A 460 0.98 -50.13 -23.82
CA LEU A 460 1.49 -50.96 -22.71
C LEU A 460 0.68 -52.26 -22.57
N GLU A 461 -0.64 -52.21 -22.76
CA GLU A 461 -1.49 -53.40 -22.77
C GLU A 461 -1.17 -54.33 -23.95
N GLU A 462 -0.91 -53.75 -25.12
CA GLU A 462 -0.55 -54.50 -26.33
C GLU A 462 0.79 -55.22 -26.18
N GLU A 463 1.78 -54.52 -25.62
CA GLU A 463 3.10 -55.08 -25.32
C GLU A 463 2.99 -56.24 -24.30
N ARG A 464 2.19 -56.08 -23.24
CA ARG A 464 1.93 -57.15 -22.26
C ARG A 464 1.24 -58.36 -22.91
N ALA A 465 0.26 -58.13 -23.78
CA ALA A 465 -0.42 -59.21 -24.49
C ALA A 465 0.52 -59.97 -25.44
N ARG A 466 1.44 -59.25 -26.13
CA ARG A 466 2.47 -59.88 -26.96
C ARG A 466 3.43 -60.76 -26.15
N LEU A 467 3.93 -60.23 -25.02
CA LEU A 467 4.84 -60.97 -24.15
C LEU A 467 4.20 -62.24 -23.59
N GLU A 468 2.92 -62.19 -23.20
CA GLU A 468 2.21 -63.38 -22.73
C GLU A 468 2.00 -64.41 -23.85
N LEU A 469 1.68 -63.97 -25.06
CA LEU A 469 1.57 -64.87 -26.22
C LEU A 469 2.93 -65.53 -26.53
N GLU A 470 4.02 -64.79 -26.47
CA GLU A 470 5.37 -65.32 -26.65
C GLU A 470 5.73 -66.34 -25.56
N ARG A 471 5.37 -66.08 -24.30
CA ARG A 471 5.55 -67.01 -23.19
C ARG A 471 4.79 -68.32 -23.42
N LEU A 472 3.53 -68.24 -23.87
CA LEU A 472 2.71 -69.41 -24.19
C LEU A 472 3.26 -70.20 -25.38
N LEU A 473 3.76 -69.54 -26.42
CA LEU A 473 4.38 -70.21 -27.57
C LEU A 473 5.64 -70.98 -27.16
N ARG A 474 6.51 -70.38 -26.32
CA ARG A 474 7.70 -71.08 -25.79
C ARG A 474 7.30 -72.30 -24.94
N ALA A 475 6.32 -72.15 -24.06
CA ALA A 475 5.81 -73.26 -23.25
C ALA A 475 5.20 -74.37 -24.11
N GLU A 476 4.46 -74.02 -25.18
CA GLU A 476 3.92 -74.98 -26.14
C GLU A 476 5.05 -75.75 -26.85
N ASP A 477 6.10 -75.06 -27.33
CA ASP A 477 7.24 -75.69 -28.01
C ASP A 477 8.06 -76.61 -27.09
N GLU A 478 8.30 -76.22 -25.84
CA GLU A 478 8.96 -77.06 -24.83
C GLU A 478 8.15 -78.32 -24.53
N LYS A 479 6.82 -78.18 -24.36
CA LYS A 479 5.93 -79.31 -24.11
C LYS A 479 5.80 -80.22 -25.32
N ARG A 480 5.78 -79.68 -26.55
CA ARG A 480 5.82 -80.48 -27.79
C ARG A 480 7.08 -81.34 -27.87
N LYS A 481 8.25 -80.76 -27.56
CA LYS A 481 9.52 -81.51 -27.52
C LYS A 481 9.50 -82.61 -26.46
N HIS A 482 8.97 -82.32 -25.27
CA HIS A 482 8.83 -83.31 -24.19
C HIS A 482 7.88 -84.46 -24.58
N PHE A 483 6.74 -84.13 -25.19
CA PHE A 483 5.79 -85.13 -25.68
C PHE A 483 6.41 -86.04 -26.76
N GLN A 484 7.20 -85.48 -27.69
CA GLN A 484 7.93 -86.26 -28.70
C GLN A 484 8.93 -87.23 -28.04
N LEU A 485 9.68 -86.78 -27.04
CA LEU A 485 10.62 -87.63 -26.30
C LEU A 485 9.90 -88.77 -25.57
N LEU A 486 8.77 -88.51 -24.92
CA LEU A 486 7.95 -89.54 -24.28
C LEU A 486 7.41 -90.56 -25.28
N GLN A 487 7.00 -90.10 -26.47
CA GLN A 487 6.53 -90.98 -27.54
C GLN A 487 7.66 -91.89 -28.07
N GLU A 488 8.87 -91.36 -28.24
CA GLU A 488 10.05 -92.15 -28.62
C GLU A 488 10.39 -93.19 -27.54
N GLN A 489 10.41 -92.81 -26.26
CA GLN A 489 10.64 -93.75 -25.16
C GLN A 489 9.61 -94.89 -25.15
N GLN A 490 8.32 -94.59 -25.31
CA GLN A 490 7.28 -95.61 -25.36
C GLN A 490 7.48 -96.58 -26.54
N ARG A 491 7.84 -96.07 -27.73
CA ARG A 491 8.18 -96.90 -28.90
C ARG A 491 9.39 -97.80 -28.64
N THR A 492 10.43 -97.28 -27.98
CA THR A 492 11.61 -98.09 -27.61
C THR A 492 11.28 -99.20 -26.61
N MET A 493 10.43 -98.93 -25.60
CA MET A 493 9.98 -99.96 -24.65
C MET A 493 9.11 -101.04 -25.32
N GLN A 494 8.25 -100.66 -26.27
CA GLN A 494 7.45 -101.60 -27.06
C GLN A 494 8.33 -102.50 -27.95
N ASN A 495 9.42 -101.97 -28.50
CA ASN A 495 10.35 -102.73 -29.34
C ASN A 495 11.29 -103.68 -28.54
N LEU A 496 11.45 -103.46 -27.23
CA LEU A 496 12.36 -104.23 -26.36
C LEU A 496 11.69 -105.42 -25.64
N SER A 497 10.40 -105.71 -25.89
CA SER A 497 9.68 -106.79 -25.22
C SER A 497 9.34 -107.97 -26.15
N PRO A 498 10.02 -109.12 -26.03
CA PRO A 498 9.39 -110.42 -26.26
C PRO A 498 9.50 -111.34 -25.02
N ILE A 499 8.32 -111.58 -24.41
CA ILE A 499 7.88 -112.79 -23.67
C ILE A 499 8.60 -113.16 -22.36
N GLN A 500 7.90 -112.98 -21.23
CA GLN A 500 7.57 -114.07 -20.29
C GLN A 500 6.34 -113.68 -19.45
N GLU A 501 5.27 -114.47 -19.50
CA GLU A 501 4.04 -114.31 -18.73
C GLU A 501 4.17 -114.73 -17.26
N LEU A 502 3.19 -114.26 -16.46
CA LEU A 502 2.69 -114.72 -15.16
C LEU A 502 3.23 -114.00 -13.91
N SER A 503 2.44 -113.05 -13.38
CA SER A 503 1.85 -113.15 -12.04
C SER A 503 1.04 -111.90 -11.70
N ASP A 504 -0.27 -112.12 -11.53
CA ASP A 504 -1.20 -111.63 -10.51
C ASP A 504 -1.09 -110.20 -9.93
N GLY A 505 -2.21 -109.46 -9.99
CA GLY A 505 -2.45 -108.22 -9.24
C GLY A 505 -3.12 -107.09 -10.04
N SER A 506 -4.44 -106.98 -9.96
CA SER A 506 -5.18 -105.72 -10.16
C SER A 506 -5.39 -105.02 -8.80
N PRO A 507 -5.77 -103.74 -8.71
CA PRO A 507 -5.92 -102.71 -9.73
C PRO A 507 -5.07 -101.44 -9.44
N ASP A 508 -4.77 -100.66 -10.46
CA ASP A 508 -4.70 -99.19 -10.30
C ASP A 508 -5.29 -98.60 -11.59
N GLU A 509 -6.63 -98.61 -11.62
CA GLU A 509 -7.36 -97.58 -12.36
C GLU A 509 -7.01 -96.22 -11.73
N ASP A 510 -6.88 -95.19 -12.56
CA ASP A 510 -6.66 -93.77 -12.20
C ASP A 510 -5.22 -93.22 -12.19
N THR A 511 -4.25 -93.84 -12.86
CA THR A 511 -3.08 -93.08 -13.34
C THR A 511 -3.13 -92.92 -14.85
N PRO A 512 -3.49 -91.73 -15.38
CA PRO A 512 -3.36 -91.48 -16.82
C PRO A 512 -1.89 -91.71 -17.20
N SER A 513 -1.66 -92.54 -18.21
CA SER A 513 -0.34 -92.72 -18.82
C SER A 513 0.30 -91.35 -18.98
N ALA A 514 1.58 -91.20 -18.59
CA ALA A 514 2.29 -89.92 -18.65
C ALA A 514 2.17 -89.23 -20.03
N LEU A 515 1.99 -90.03 -21.09
CA LEU A 515 1.70 -89.58 -22.45
C LEU A 515 0.33 -88.90 -22.60
N ASN A 516 -0.73 -89.43 -21.97
CA ASN A 516 -2.08 -88.86 -21.98
C ASN A 516 -2.12 -87.54 -21.21
N SER A 517 -1.47 -87.47 -20.04
CA SER A 517 -1.35 -86.22 -19.27
C SER A 517 -0.60 -85.14 -20.05
N ALA A 518 0.53 -85.49 -20.70
CA ALA A 518 1.28 -84.57 -21.55
C ALA A 518 0.50 -84.13 -22.80
N SER A 519 -0.34 -85.01 -23.36
CA SER A 519 -1.24 -84.66 -24.48
C SER A 519 -2.33 -83.67 -24.05
N GLN A 520 -2.94 -83.87 -22.88
CA GLN A 520 -3.97 -82.98 -22.34
C GLN A 520 -3.37 -81.59 -22.04
N GLU A 521 -2.22 -81.54 -21.38
CA GLU A 521 -1.51 -80.27 -21.12
C GLU A 521 -1.17 -79.52 -22.40
N LEU A 522 -0.78 -80.23 -23.47
CA LEU A 522 -0.50 -79.61 -24.77
C LEU A 522 -1.77 -79.03 -25.41
N GLN A 523 -2.91 -79.73 -25.32
CA GLN A 523 -4.20 -79.22 -25.78
C GLN A 523 -4.65 -77.99 -25.00
N ASP A 524 -4.45 -77.98 -23.67
CA ASP A 524 -4.79 -76.84 -22.82
C ASP A 524 -3.92 -75.62 -23.13
N LEU A 525 -2.62 -75.83 -23.41
CA LEU A 525 -1.72 -74.76 -23.88
C LEU A 525 -2.12 -74.21 -25.24
N GLN A 526 -2.54 -75.07 -26.17
CA GLN A 526 -3.06 -74.66 -27.48
C GLN A 526 -4.33 -73.82 -27.37
N ALA A 527 -5.26 -74.23 -26.50
CA ALA A 527 -6.47 -73.46 -26.21
C ALA A 527 -6.14 -72.12 -25.52
N SER A 528 -5.17 -72.11 -24.60
CA SER A 528 -4.69 -70.89 -23.96
C SER A 528 -4.05 -69.92 -24.95
N ARG A 529 -3.22 -70.42 -25.88
CA ARG A 529 -2.62 -69.63 -26.97
C ARG A 529 -3.70 -69.01 -27.85
N GLN A 530 -4.71 -69.77 -28.27
CA GLN A 530 -5.82 -69.25 -29.08
C GLN A 530 -6.55 -68.11 -28.36
N ARG A 531 -6.86 -68.27 -27.07
CA ARG A 531 -7.47 -67.19 -26.25
C ARG A 531 -6.55 -65.97 -26.13
N SER A 532 -5.25 -66.18 -25.95
CA SER A 532 -4.27 -65.08 -25.86
C SER A 532 -4.11 -64.34 -27.20
N HIS A 533 -4.20 -65.05 -28.33
CA HIS A 533 -4.19 -64.46 -29.67
C HIS A 533 -5.41 -63.57 -29.90
N GLN A 534 -6.61 -64.05 -29.55
CA GLN A 534 -7.84 -63.25 -29.62
C GLN A 534 -7.75 -61.99 -28.74
N ARG A 535 -7.21 -62.11 -27.52
CA ARG A 535 -6.96 -60.95 -26.65
C ARG A 535 -5.98 -59.95 -27.26
N LEU A 536 -4.92 -60.43 -27.92
CA LEU A 536 -3.97 -59.55 -28.61
C LEU A 536 -4.65 -58.77 -29.74
N GLU A 537 -5.50 -59.42 -30.54
CA GLU A 537 -6.28 -58.76 -31.59
C GLU A 537 -7.21 -57.68 -31.03
N GLU A 538 -7.93 -57.98 -29.95
CA GLU A 538 -8.80 -57.00 -29.26
C GLU A 538 -8.01 -55.78 -28.77
N VAL A 539 -6.85 -56.00 -28.16
CA VAL A 539 -6.00 -54.92 -27.64
C VAL A 539 -5.37 -54.11 -28.78
N GLN A 540 -5.00 -54.74 -29.89
CA GLN A 540 -4.54 -54.04 -31.09
C GLN A 540 -5.62 -53.14 -31.70
N GLU A 541 -6.88 -53.58 -31.70
CA GLU A 541 -7.99 -52.75 -32.16
C GLU A 541 -8.23 -51.55 -31.23
N ARG A 542 -8.15 -51.76 -29.90
CA ARG A 542 -8.19 -50.66 -28.92
C ARG A 542 -7.07 -49.64 -29.14
N LEU A 543 -5.85 -50.11 -29.43
CA LEU A 543 -4.73 -49.24 -29.75
C LEU A 543 -4.99 -48.41 -31.01
N ARG A 544 -5.53 -49.01 -32.07
CA ARG A 544 -5.91 -48.27 -33.30
C ARG A 544 -6.92 -47.17 -33.00
N ASN A 545 -7.95 -47.47 -32.21
CA ASN A 545 -8.97 -46.50 -31.82
C ASN A 545 -8.37 -45.36 -30.97
N ALA A 546 -7.48 -45.68 -30.03
CA ALA A 546 -6.78 -44.66 -29.23
C ALA A 546 -5.90 -43.75 -30.10
N SER A 547 -5.12 -44.31 -31.03
CA SER A 547 -4.30 -43.52 -31.97
C SER A 547 -5.15 -42.65 -32.90
N GLN A 548 -6.34 -43.09 -33.32
CA GLN A 548 -7.28 -42.24 -34.08
C GLN A 548 -7.79 -41.07 -33.25
N HIS A 549 -8.08 -41.30 -31.96
CA HIS A 549 -8.51 -40.25 -31.04
C HIS A 549 -7.43 -39.18 -30.84
N VAL A 550 -6.16 -39.57 -30.69
CA VAL A 550 -5.03 -38.62 -30.62
C VAL A 550 -4.91 -37.79 -31.90
N ARG A 551 -5.03 -38.43 -33.08
CA ARG A 551 -5.03 -37.72 -34.37
C ARG A 551 -6.17 -36.70 -34.46
N HIS A 552 -7.37 -37.06 -34.01
CA HIS A 552 -8.52 -36.16 -34.01
C HIS A 552 -8.25 -34.88 -33.20
N TRP A 553 -7.80 -35.02 -31.96
CA TRP A 553 -7.51 -33.87 -31.09
C TRP A 553 -6.31 -33.06 -31.57
N ASN A 554 -5.30 -33.69 -32.17
CA ASN A 554 -4.17 -32.99 -32.76
C ASN A 554 -4.61 -32.13 -33.96
N ILE A 555 -5.53 -32.62 -34.80
CA ILE A 555 -6.12 -31.81 -35.89
C ILE A 555 -6.92 -30.63 -35.33
N GLN A 556 -7.70 -30.82 -34.26
CA GLN A 556 -8.43 -29.74 -33.63
C GLN A 556 -7.51 -28.67 -33.02
N LEU A 557 -6.46 -29.08 -32.32
CA LEU A 557 -5.47 -28.16 -31.74
C LEU A 557 -4.77 -27.34 -32.84
N ASN A 558 -4.35 -27.98 -33.93
CA ASN A 558 -3.71 -27.28 -35.05
C ASN A 558 -4.65 -26.25 -35.72
N ARG A 559 -5.95 -26.55 -35.84
CA ARG A 559 -6.95 -25.59 -36.32
C ARG A 559 -7.13 -24.41 -35.37
N LEU A 560 -6.95 -24.63 -34.06
CA LEU A 560 -7.04 -23.56 -33.07
C LEU A 560 -5.78 -22.69 -33.01
N MET A 561 -4.62 -23.25 -33.39
CA MET A 561 -3.32 -22.58 -33.39
C MET A 561 -3.07 -21.69 -34.62
N THR A 562 -3.80 -21.85 -35.72
CA THR A 562 -3.67 -20.95 -36.87
C THR A 562 -4.29 -19.58 -36.54
N PRO A 563 -3.53 -18.47 -36.64
CA PRO A 563 -4.07 -17.14 -36.39
C PRO A 563 -5.08 -16.77 -37.46
N ILE A 564 -6.27 -16.31 -37.04
CA ILE A 564 -7.21 -15.63 -37.94
C ILE A 564 -6.63 -14.24 -38.17
N THR A 565 -5.92 -14.04 -39.27
CA THR A 565 -5.62 -12.70 -39.75
C THR A 565 -6.95 -11.99 -40.03
N PRO A 566 -7.16 -10.77 -39.55
CA PRO A 566 -8.29 -9.97 -39.98
C PRO A 566 -8.12 -9.69 -41.47
N ALA A 567 -9.01 -10.25 -42.29
CA ALA A 567 -9.23 -9.96 -43.71
C ALA A 567 -7.98 -9.63 -44.58
N GLY A 568 -7.50 -10.63 -45.32
CA GLY A 568 -6.93 -10.46 -46.66
C GLY A 568 -5.59 -9.73 -46.79
N CYS A 569 -4.48 -10.46 -46.66
CA CYS A 569 -3.28 -10.22 -47.47
C CYS A 569 -2.42 -11.49 -47.51
N PHE A 570 -2.44 -12.19 -48.65
CA PHE A 570 -1.45 -13.20 -48.98
C PHE A 570 -0.08 -12.52 -49.13
N THR A 571 0.88 -12.89 -48.29
CA THR A 571 2.30 -12.89 -48.67
C THR A 571 2.91 -14.22 -48.25
N PRO A 572 3.44 -15.03 -49.18
CA PRO A 572 4.04 -16.31 -48.84
C PRO A 572 5.44 -16.08 -48.29
N TRP A 573 5.59 -16.19 -46.97
CA TRP A 573 6.91 -16.35 -46.37
C TRP A 573 7.41 -17.75 -46.72
N ARG A 574 8.44 -17.79 -47.58
CA ARG A 574 9.15 -19.01 -47.97
C ARG A 574 9.51 -19.82 -46.73
N THR A 575 8.95 -21.01 -46.64
CA THR A 575 9.42 -22.08 -45.75
C THR A 575 10.78 -22.56 -46.24
N GLY A 576 11.82 -22.26 -45.46
CA GLY A 576 13.15 -22.81 -45.63
C GLY A 576 13.56 -23.57 -44.37
N LEU A 577 13.85 -24.85 -44.57
CA LEU A 577 14.75 -25.71 -43.78
C LEU A 577 14.21 -26.29 -42.48
N TRP A 578 13.55 -27.45 -42.59
CA TRP A 578 13.86 -28.61 -41.76
C TRP A 578 14.07 -29.82 -42.69
N PRO A 579 15.17 -30.60 -42.54
CA PRO A 579 15.46 -31.70 -43.45
C PRO A 579 14.56 -32.92 -43.17
N PRO A 580 14.29 -33.76 -44.19
CA PRO A 580 13.44 -34.92 -44.04
C PRO A 580 14.18 -36.05 -43.31
N HIS A 581 13.48 -36.66 -42.35
CA HIS A 581 13.76 -38.03 -41.94
C HIS A 581 13.76 -38.95 -43.15
N THR A 582 14.75 -39.82 -43.23
CA THR A 582 14.70 -41.07 -44.01
C THR A 582 15.32 -42.20 -43.16
N PRO A 583 14.96 -43.46 -43.47
CA PRO A 583 14.46 -44.46 -42.52
C PRO A 583 15.50 -45.21 -41.70
#